data_AF-A0A841M7E7-F1
#
_entry.id   AF-A0A841M7E7-F1
#
_cell.length_a   1.000
_cell.length_b   1.000
_cell.length_c   1.000
_cell.angle_alpha   90.00
_cell.angle_beta   90.00
_cell.angle_gamma   90.00
#
_symmetry.space_group_name_H-M   'P 1'
#
loop_
_entity.id
_entity.type
_entity.pdbx_description
1 polymer ?
#
loop_
_entity_poly.entity_id
_entity_poly.type
_entity_poly.pdbx_seq_one_letter_code
_entity_poly.pdbx_strand_id
1 'polypeptide(L)'
;MWSAARRKSRGGQPKYSDLAITLFLTLRVIYHQPLRQTQGLMRSVARLMGLDISVPDFSTLSRRGKGLVLPLARPQVANNEPVHLVVDSTGLKIFGAGEWLENKHKIKIKRKTWRKLHLGLDLASGQIICSDLTTDDVGDPTALPDLLDQVDGNVDTFIADGAYDGTPTSNLLVARFGANVEVIIPPPRTAVSSPQAALNPSVRDRHIAEIKTQGRMAWQSITDYGRRAKAETSMGRYKSIIGNRLRSRKLANQKTEVILGCRILN
;
A
#
# COMPACT_ATOMS: atom_id res chain seq x y z
N MET A 1 -17.35 -0.68 24.35
CA MET A 1 -16.43 -0.84 23.19
C MET A 1 -17.16 -0.96 21.84
N TRP A 2 -18.33 -1.61 21.79
CA TRP A 2 -19.12 -1.78 20.55
C TRP A 2 -19.83 -0.52 20.08
N SER A 3 -20.46 0.20 21.01
CA SER A 3 -21.17 1.45 20.73
C SER A 3 -20.21 2.62 20.58
N ALA A 4 -20.54 3.58 19.73
CA ALA A 4 -19.73 4.79 19.57
C ALA A 4 -19.91 5.73 20.77
N ALA A 5 -18.86 6.51 21.07
CA ALA A 5 -19.00 7.65 21.97
C ALA A 5 -19.91 8.71 21.34
N ARG A 6 -20.74 9.35 22.19
CA ARG A 6 -21.64 10.43 21.74
C ARG A 6 -20.80 11.62 21.27
N ARG A 7 -21.07 12.10 20.05
CA ARG A 7 -20.45 13.33 19.54
C ARG A 7 -21.04 14.54 20.25
N LYS A 8 -20.16 15.49 20.58
CA LYS A 8 -20.54 16.82 21.10
C LYS A 8 -20.83 17.84 19.98
N SER A 9 -20.52 17.51 18.73
CA SER A 9 -20.75 18.35 17.55
C SER A 9 -22.12 18.13 16.90
N ARG A 10 -22.59 19.10 16.10
CA ARG A 10 -23.84 19.00 15.33
C ARG A 10 -23.77 17.88 14.28
N GLY A 11 -24.85 17.11 14.15
CA GLY A 11 -25.00 16.03 13.18
C GLY A 11 -25.53 14.72 13.79
N GLY A 12 -25.71 13.70 12.95
CA GLY A 12 -26.19 12.38 13.39
C GLY A 12 -25.20 11.67 14.32
N GLN A 13 -25.72 10.98 15.33
CA GLN A 13 -24.92 10.24 16.30
C GLN A 13 -24.50 8.87 15.73
N PRO A 14 -23.20 8.53 15.70
CA PRO A 14 -22.78 7.19 15.31
C PRO A 14 -23.26 6.16 16.34
N LYS A 15 -23.87 5.07 15.89
CA LYS A 15 -24.28 3.97 16.78
C LYS A 15 -23.11 3.04 17.14
N TYR A 16 -22.21 2.81 16.19
CA TYR A 16 -21.12 1.84 16.29
C TYR A 16 -19.76 2.52 16.37
N SER A 17 -18.87 1.99 17.21
CA SER A 17 -17.47 2.44 17.31
C SER A 17 -16.71 2.12 16.02
N ASP A 18 -15.59 2.81 15.78
CA ASP A 18 -14.72 2.50 14.64
C ASP A 18 -14.13 1.10 14.76
N LEU A 19 -13.84 0.62 15.97
CA LEU A 19 -13.40 -0.76 16.21
C LEU A 19 -14.41 -1.79 15.69
N ALA A 20 -15.70 -1.59 15.97
CA ALA A 20 -16.75 -2.49 15.48
C ALA A 20 -16.80 -2.47 13.94
N ILE A 21 -16.70 -1.29 13.31
CA ILE A 21 -16.67 -1.18 11.85
C ILE A 21 -15.42 -1.89 11.28
N THR A 22 -14.24 -1.66 11.87
CA THR A 22 -12.98 -2.29 11.48
C THR A 22 -13.07 -3.81 11.55
N LEU A 23 -13.62 -4.38 12.63
CA LEU A 23 -13.79 -5.82 12.78
C LEU A 23 -14.61 -6.42 11.62
N PHE A 24 -15.76 -5.81 11.32
CA PHE A 24 -16.62 -6.29 10.22
C PHE A 24 -15.93 -6.20 8.87
N LEU A 25 -15.26 -5.08 8.58
CA LEU A 25 -14.57 -4.91 7.32
C LEU A 25 -13.34 -5.83 7.21
N THR A 26 -12.68 -6.13 8.32
CA THR A 26 -11.59 -7.13 8.38
C THR A 26 -12.11 -8.51 8.00
N LEU A 27 -13.19 -8.97 8.64
CA LEU A 27 -13.81 -10.26 8.33
C LEU A 27 -14.32 -10.33 6.88
N ARG A 28 -14.87 -9.22 6.37
CA ARG A 28 -15.24 -9.10 4.96
C ARG A 28 -14.05 -9.34 4.03
N VAL A 29 -12.88 -8.77 4.35
CA VAL A 29 -11.66 -8.90 3.56
C VAL A 29 -11.13 -10.35 3.65
N ILE A 30 -10.99 -10.89 4.87
CA ILE A 30 -10.50 -12.26 5.13
C ILE A 30 -11.38 -13.30 4.44
N TYR A 31 -12.70 -13.26 4.67
CA TYR A 31 -13.62 -14.25 4.11
C TYR A 31 -14.06 -13.95 2.69
N HIS A 32 -13.53 -12.89 2.07
CA HIS A 32 -13.83 -12.59 0.69
C HIS A 32 -15.35 -12.43 0.43
N GLN A 33 -16.06 -11.76 1.34
CA GLN A 33 -17.51 -11.64 1.31
C GLN A 33 -17.99 -10.25 0.85
N PRO A 34 -19.15 -10.15 0.18
CA PRO A 34 -19.91 -8.90 0.07
C PRO A 34 -20.45 -8.45 1.44
N LEU A 35 -20.63 -7.14 1.62
CA LEU A 35 -21.06 -6.56 2.91
C LEU A 35 -22.35 -7.16 3.49
N ARG A 36 -23.32 -7.55 2.64
CA ARG A 36 -24.58 -8.19 3.08
C ARG A 36 -24.35 -9.58 3.65
N GLN A 37 -23.42 -10.35 3.05
CA GLN A 37 -23.06 -11.67 3.57
C GLN A 37 -22.29 -11.53 4.89
N THR A 38 -21.36 -10.58 4.98
CA THR A 38 -20.65 -10.29 6.24
C THR A 38 -21.60 -9.89 7.36
N GLN A 39 -22.61 -9.06 7.06
CA GLN A 39 -23.68 -8.71 8.00
C GLN A 39 -24.44 -9.96 8.47
N GLY A 40 -24.78 -10.88 7.57
CA GLY A 40 -25.43 -12.16 7.90
C GLY A 40 -24.55 -13.06 8.77
N LEU A 41 -23.30 -13.24 8.39
CA LEU A 41 -22.29 -14.01 9.14
C LEU A 41 -22.19 -13.50 10.59
N MET A 42 -22.03 -12.19 10.76
CA MET A 42 -21.88 -11.60 12.10
C MET A 42 -23.13 -11.71 12.96
N ARG A 43 -24.32 -11.69 12.36
CA ARG A 43 -25.58 -12.01 13.08
C ARG A 43 -25.59 -13.46 13.55
N SER A 44 -25.15 -14.38 12.71
CA SER A 44 -25.06 -15.80 13.08
C SER A 44 -24.03 -16.02 14.20
N VAL A 45 -22.85 -15.41 14.10
CA VAL A 45 -21.81 -15.49 15.14
C VAL A 45 -22.32 -14.92 16.46
N ALA A 46 -22.93 -13.73 16.45
CA ALA A 46 -23.49 -13.12 17.66
C ALA A 46 -24.53 -14.04 18.33
N ARG A 47 -25.44 -14.63 17.54
CA ARG A 47 -26.45 -15.58 18.04
C ARG A 47 -25.82 -16.85 18.62
N LEU A 48 -24.85 -17.44 17.93
CA LEU A 48 -24.18 -18.66 18.37
C LEU A 48 -23.38 -18.44 19.66
N MET A 49 -22.81 -17.25 19.83
CA MET A 49 -22.09 -16.86 21.03
C MET A 49 -23.00 -16.34 22.16
N GLY A 50 -24.33 -16.27 21.95
CA GLY A 50 -25.26 -15.71 22.93
C GLY A 50 -25.06 -14.22 23.22
N LEU A 51 -24.47 -13.47 22.29
CA LEU A 51 -24.17 -12.04 22.46
C LEU A 51 -25.35 -11.17 22.04
N ASP A 52 -25.87 -10.37 22.97
CA ASP A 52 -26.87 -9.33 22.66
C ASP A 52 -26.20 -8.06 22.11
N ILE A 53 -25.71 -8.16 20.86
CA ILE A 53 -25.07 -7.04 20.16
C ILE A 53 -25.82 -6.69 18.88
N SER A 54 -26.07 -5.39 18.68
CA SER A 54 -26.63 -4.90 17.42
C SER A 54 -25.58 -5.01 16.31
N VAL A 55 -25.96 -5.60 15.17
CA VAL A 55 -25.07 -5.77 14.01
C VAL A 55 -25.26 -4.61 13.02
N PRO A 56 -24.19 -3.88 12.64
CA PRO A 56 -24.25 -2.87 11.58
C PRO A 56 -24.78 -3.43 10.26
N ASP A 57 -25.68 -2.69 9.62
CA ASP A 57 -26.13 -3.04 8.27
C ASP A 57 -25.07 -2.71 7.20
N PHE A 58 -25.20 -3.33 6.02
CA PHE A 58 -24.27 -3.15 4.91
C PHE A 58 -24.12 -1.68 4.45
N SER A 59 -25.15 -0.85 4.59
CA SER A 59 -25.09 0.58 4.21
C SER A 59 -24.28 1.37 5.23
N THR A 60 -24.44 1.05 6.51
CA THR A 60 -23.64 1.59 7.60
C THR A 60 -22.17 1.21 7.42
N LEU A 61 -21.86 -0.06 7.14
CA LEU A 61 -20.49 -0.52 6.88
C LEU A 61 -19.86 0.18 5.67
N SER A 62 -20.59 0.29 4.55
CA SER A 62 -20.12 0.98 3.35
C SER A 62 -19.80 2.46 3.61
N ARG A 63 -20.69 3.17 4.33
CA ARG A 63 -20.53 4.58 4.64
C ARG A 63 -19.40 4.83 5.64
N ARG A 64 -19.30 4.01 6.68
CA ARG A 64 -18.30 4.15 7.75
C ARG A 64 -16.93 3.60 7.36
N GLY A 65 -16.87 2.68 6.41
CA GLY A 65 -15.61 2.26 5.80
C GLY A 65 -14.97 3.34 4.92
N LYS A 66 -15.69 4.42 4.57
CA LYS A 66 -15.08 5.53 3.82
C LYS A 66 -14.24 6.37 4.78
N GLY A 67 -12.92 6.43 4.55
CA GLY A 67 -12.02 7.29 5.32
C GLY A 67 -11.87 6.83 6.77
N LEU A 68 -12.06 5.52 7.02
CA LEU A 68 -11.78 4.93 8.32
C LEU A 68 -10.28 5.06 8.59
N VAL A 69 -9.93 5.73 9.69
CA VAL A 69 -8.54 5.94 10.08
C VAL A 69 -8.02 4.62 10.65
N LEU A 70 -7.13 3.99 9.88
CA LEU A 70 -6.53 2.72 10.21
C LEU A 70 -5.01 2.91 10.15
N PRO A 71 -4.35 3.26 11.26
CA PRO A 71 -2.90 3.26 11.24
C PRO A 71 -2.41 1.85 10.88
N LEU A 72 -1.42 1.77 9.99
CA LEU A 72 -0.68 0.54 9.73
C LEU A 72 0.11 0.14 10.98
N ALA A 73 0.58 -1.11 11.00
CA ALA A 73 1.48 -1.54 12.06
C ALA A 73 2.66 -0.57 12.09
N ARG A 74 2.85 0.09 13.23
CA ARG A 74 4.10 0.82 13.45
C ARG A 74 5.17 -0.26 13.58
N PRO A 75 6.34 -0.13 12.93
CA PRO A 75 7.47 -0.96 13.31
C PRO A 75 7.56 -0.88 14.83
N GLN A 76 7.56 -2.04 15.50
CA GLN A 76 7.81 -2.04 16.94
C GLN A 76 9.16 -1.37 17.10
N VAL A 77 9.17 -0.13 17.57
CA VAL A 77 10.35 0.66 17.96
C VAL A 77 10.96 0.04 19.23
N ALA A 78 10.96 -1.29 19.33
CA ALA A 78 11.56 -2.01 20.44
C ALA A 78 13.09 -1.82 20.41
N ASN A 79 13.69 -1.57 19.23
CA ASN A 79 15.15 -1.56 19.10
C ASN A 79 15.77 -0.29 18.50
N ASN A 80 15.00 0.74 18.14
CA ASN A 80 15.55 1.96 17.51
C ASN A 80 16.43 1.67 16.27
N GLU A 81 16.21 0.52 15.62
CA GLU A 81 16.98 0.11 14.45
C GLU A 81 16.51 0.88 13.21
N PRO A 82 17.44 1.26 12.32
CA PRO A 82 17.09 1.98 11.11
C PRO A 82 16.22 1.14 10.17
N VAL A 83 15.26 1.80 9.52
CA VAL A 83 14.39 1.15 8.54
C VAL A 83 15.15 0.96 7.23
N HIS A 84 15.13 -0.26 6.70
CA HIS A 84 15.56 -0.55 5.34
C HIS A 84 14.32 -0.71 4.46
N LEU A 85 13.89 0.39 3.84
CA LEU A 85 12.61 0.50 3.14
C LEU A 85 12.73 0.01 1.69
N VAL A 86 11.90 -0.96 1.30
CA VAL A 86 11.69 -1.30 -0.12
C VAL A 86 10.31 -0.86 -0.55
N VAL A 87 10.26 -0.10 -1.65
CA VAL A 87 9.01 0.31 -2.29
C VAL A 87 8.87 -0.34 -3.65
N ASP A 88 7.66 -0.84 -3.90
CA ASP A 88 7.27 -1.36 -5.21
C ASP A 88 5.77 -1.11 -5.44
N SER A 89 5.33 -1.12 -6.70
CA SER A 89 3.92 -0.97 -7.06
C SER A 89 3.33 -2.20 -7.78
N THR A 90 2.02 -2.40 -7.65
CA THR A 90 1.31 -3.49 -8.34
C THR A 90 -0.13 -3.16 -8.71
N GLY A 91 -0.60 -3.73 -9.82
CA GLY A 91 -1.99 -3.53 -10.28
C GLY A 91 -3.01 -4.40 -9.53
N LEU A 92 -4.10 -3.77 -9.08
CA LEU A 92 -5.32 -4.41 -8.58
C LEU A 92 -6.51 -4.09 -9.50
N LYS A 93 -7.32 -5.10 -9.85
CA LYS A 93 -8.47 -4.92 -10.74
C LYS A 93 -9.65 -4.26 -10.02
N ILE A 94 -10.33 -3.32 -10.66
CA ILE A 94 -11.56 -2.72 -10.11
C ILE A 94 -12.76 -3.65 -10.38
N PHE A 95 -13.55 -3.97 -9.35
CA PHE A 95 -14.79 -4.73 -9.53
C PHE A 95 -15.81 -3.97 -10.40
N GLY A 96 -16.39 -4.65 -11.39
CA GLY A 96 -17.43 -4.10 -12.26
C GLY A 96 -16.94 -3.31 -13.47
N ALA A 97 -15.62 -3.23 -13.70
CA ALA A 97 -15.06 -2.72 -14.94
C ALA A 97 -15.33 -3.71 -16.08
N GLY A 98 -16.55 -3.66 -16.61
CA GLY A 98 -16.98 -4.36 -17.81
C GLY A 98 -17.50 -5.78 -17.66
N GLU A 99 -17.19 -6.49 -16.58
CA GLU A 99 -17.59 -7.91 -16.45
C GLU A 99 -19.12 -8.14 -16.46
N TRP A 100 -19.94 -7.22 -15.93
CA TRP A 100 -21.41 -7.36 -16.04
C TRP A 100 -21.92 -7.10 -17.46
N LEU A 101 -21.33 -6.10 -18.16
CA LEU A 101 -21.70 -5.79 -19.54
C LEU A 101 -21.21 -6.89 -20.50
N GLU A 102 -20.02 -7.44 -20.25
CA GLU A 102 -19.46 -8.60 -20.95
C GLU A 102 -20.31 -9.85 -20.72
N ASN A 103 -20.68 -10.15 -19.47
CA ASN A 103 -21.47 -11.34 -19.14
C ASN A 103 -22.92 -11.26 -19.63
N LYS A 104 -23.55 -10.08 -19.57
CA LYS A 104 -24.97 -9.92 -19.94
C LYS A 104 -25.16 -9.62 -21.43
N HIS A 105 -24.29 -8.81 -22.03
CA HIS A 105 -24.47 -8.29 -23.39
C HIS A 105 -23.39 -8.78 -24.38
N LYS A 106 -22.42 -9.60 -23.95
CA LYS A 106 -21.28 -10.07 -24.77
C LYS A 106 -20.47 -8.92 -25.40
N ILE A 107 -20.58 -7.71 -24.86
CA ILE A 107 -19.84 -6.54 -25.34
C ILE A 107 -18.44 -6.59 -24.70
N LYS A 108 -17.40 -6.88 -25.49
CA LYS A 108 -16.00 -6.79 -25.05
C LYS A 108 -15.69 -5.36 -24.61
N ILE A 109 -15.39 -5.15 -23.33
CA ILE A 109 -14.96 -3.83 -22.85
C ILE A 109 -13.50 -3.64 -23.23
N LYS A 110 -13.21 -2.58 -23.99
CA LYS A 110 -11.87 -2.30 -24.55
C LYS A 110 -10.78 -2.01 -23.51
N ARG A 111 -11.10 -1.66 -22.26
CA ARG A 111 -10.11 -1.38 -21.20
C ARG A 111 -10.52 -2.00 -19.87
N LYS A 112 -9.72 -2.96 -19.39
CA LYS A 112 -9.72 -3.36 -17.97
C LYS A 112 -9.18 -2.18 -17.18
N THR A 113 -9.96 -1.60 -16.26
CA THR A 113 -9.47 -0.54 -15.39
C THR A 113 -8.85 -1.13 -14.12
N TRP A 114 -7.70 -0.60 -13.75
CA TRP A 114 -6.91 -1.04 -12.62
C TRP A 114 -6.73 0.12 -11.64
N ARG A 115 -6.33 -0.24 -10.42
CA ARG A 115 -5.73 0.67 -9.45
C ARG A 115 -4.32 0.22 -9.19
N LYS A 116 -3.45 1.15 -8.84
CA LYS A 116 -2.07 0.86 -8.52
C LYS A 116 -1.89 0.90 -7.01
N LEU A 117 -1.51 -0.24 -6.44
CA LEU A 117 -1.19 -0.41 -5.04
C LEU A 117 0.32 -0.25 -4.88
N HIS A 118 0.73 0.78 -4.14
CA HIS A 118 2.10 0.99 -3.71
C HIS A 118 2.27 0.42 -2.31
N LEU A 119 3.31 -0.39 -2.10
CA LEU A 119 3.65 -0.96 -0.80
C LEU A 119 5.08 -0.57 -0.44
N GLY A 120 5.27 -0.14 0.81
CA GLY A 120 6.58 0.00 1.41
C GLY A 120 6.76 -0.99 2.55
N LEU A 121 7.84 -1.75 2.49
CA LEU A 121 8.18 -2.77 3.46
C LEU A 121 9.50 -2.46 4.15
N ASP A 122 9.55 -2.72 5.45
CA ASP A 122 10.82 -2.81 6.15
C ASP A 122 11.45 -4.18 5.94
N LEU A 123 12.69 -4.23 5.44
CA LEU A 123 13.40 -5.47 5.16
C LEU A 123 13.78 -6.26 6.41
N ALA A 124 13.94 -5.59 7.55
CA ALA A 124 14.33 -6.20 8.80
C ALA A 124 13.16 -6.99 9.40
N SER A 125 12.01 -6.34 9.58
CA SER A 125 10.81 -6.99 10.12
C SER A 125 9.99 -7.76 9.07
N GLY A 126 10.12 -7.43 7.79
CA GLY A 126 9.26 -7.94 6.72
C GLY A 126 7.83 -7.38 6.76
N GLN A 127 7.56 -6.40 7.62
CA GLN A 127 6.23 -5.78 7.75
C GLN A 127 6.00 -4.72 6.67
N ILE A 128 4.74 -4.60 6.26
CA ILE A 128 4.27 -3.48 5.45
C ILE A 128 4.10 -2.26 6.37
N ILE A 129 4.93 -1.25 6.17
CA ILE A 129 4.96 -0.04 7.02
C ILE A 129 4.25 1.15 6.37
N CYS A 130 4.13 1.17 5.05
CA CYS A 130 3.32 2.15 4.34
C CYS A 130 2.62 1.54 3.12
N SER A 131 1.45 2.09 2.77
CA SER A 131 0.72 1.66 1.57
C SER A 131 -0.09 2.82 1.01
N ASP A 132 -0.23 2.89 -0.32
CA ASP A 132 -1.23 3.77 -0.94
C ASP A 132 -1.85 3.12 -2.18
N LEU A 133 -3.08 3.52 -2.49
CA LEU A 133 -3.80 3.08 -3.66
C LEU A 133 -4.15 4.27 -4.55
N THR A 134 -3.52 4.34 -5.71
CA THR A 134 -3.68 5.41 -6.69
C THR A 134 -4.47 4.93 -7.91
N THR A 135 -4.85 5.88 -8.76
CA THR A 135 -5.38 5.61 -10.09
C THR A 135 -4.23 5.23 -11.04
N ASP A 136 -4.56 4.60 -12.16
CA ASP A 136 -3.57 4.03 -13.09
C ASP A 136 -2.73 5.07 -13.84
N ASP A 137 -3.21 6.32 -13.92
CA ASP A 137 -2.53 7.48 -14.49
C ASP A 137 -1.48 8.11 -13.56
N VAL A 138 -1.48 7.78 -12.26
CA VAL A 138 -0.49 8.29 -11.32
C VAL A 138 0.81 7.50 -11.47
N GLY A 139 1.90 8.22 -11.77
CA GLY A 139 3.24 7.66 -11.87
C GLY A 139 3.78 7.18 -10.52
N ASP A 140 4.70 6.23 -10.56
CA ASP A 140 5.28 5.61 -9.36
C ASP A 140 6.01 6.64 -8.47
N PRO A 141 6.89 7.51 -9.01
CA PRO A 141 7.47 8.61 -8.23
C PRO A 141 6.44 9.59 -7.67
N THR A 142 5.33 9.81 -8.37
CA THR A 142 4.29 10.78 -7.97
C THR A 142 3.54 10.33 -6.72
N ALA A 143 3.45 9.02 -6.48
CA ALA A 143 2.83 8.46 -5.28
C ALA A 143 3.76 8.46 -4.05
N LEU A 144 5.07 8.65 -4.24
CA LEU A 144 6.05 8.55 -3.15
C LEU A 144 5.82 9.54 -2.01
N PRO A 145 5.51 10.84 -2.22
CA PRO A 145 5.35 11.77 -1.10
C PRO A 145 4.30 11.31 -0.08
N ASP A 146 3.08 11.04 -0.55
CA ASP A 146 1.97 10.57 0.29
C ASP A 146 2.23 9.17 0.89
N LEU A 147 2.99 8.33 0.19
CA LEU A 147 3.39 7.01 0.70
C LEU A 147 4.40 7.14 1.84
N LEU A 148 5.43 7.96 1.65
CA LEU A 148 6.50 8.17 2.62
C LEU A 148 6.01 8.96 3.84
N ASP A 149 4.97 9.79 3.70
CA ASP A 149 4.26 10.47 4.81
C ASP A 149 3.80 9.53 5.93
N GLN A 150 3.67 8.24 5.64
CA GLN A 150 3.25 7.21 6.59
C GLN A 150 4.43 6.53 7.30
N VAL A 151 5.67 6.78 6.84
CA VAL A 151 6.89 6.20 7.42
C VAL A 151 7.39 7.14 8.51
N ASP A 152 7.26 6.68 9.75
CA ASP A 152 7.87 7.30 10.94
C ASP A 152 9.29 6.75 11.13
N GLY A 153 10.24 7.62 11.52
CA GLY A 153 11.61 7.21 11.87
C GLY A 153 12.65 7.42 10.76
N ASN A 154 13.89 7.02 11.05
CA ASN A 154 15.00 7.16 10.12
C ASN A 154 15.01 5.99 9.11
N VAL A 155 15.20 6.31 7.83
CA VAL A 155 15.38 5.32 6.77
C VAL A 155 16.83 5.38 6.33
N ASP A 156 17.58 4.30 6.56
CA ASP A 156 19.00 4.24 6.19
C ASP A 156 19.18 3.76 4.75
N THR A 157 18.29 2.88 4.28
CA THR A 157 18.33 2.36 2.91
C THR A 157 16.94 2.44 2.28
N PHE A 158 16.88 2.95 1.06
CA PHE A 158 15.70 2.95 0.20
C PHE A 158 15.98 2.14 -1.06
N ILE A 159 15.17 1.11 -1.34
CA ILE A 159 15.30 0.29 -2.55
C ILE A 159 13.99 0.36 -3.35
N ALA A 160 14.09 0.61 -4.65
CA ALA A 160 12.94 0.57 -5.56
C ALA A 160 13.38 0.20 -6.99
N ASP A 161 12.42 -0.06 -7.88
CA ASP A 161 12.74 -0.31 -9.30
C ASP A 161 13.07 0.98 -10.03
N GLY A 162 13.58 0.82 -11.25
CA GLY A 162 13.92 1.93 -12.12
C GLY A 162 12.75 2.82 -12.53
N ALA A 163 11.48 2.46 -12.29
CA ALA A 163 10.36 3.39 -12.48
C ALA A 163 10.37 4.51 -11.44
N TYR A 164 11.02 4.29 -10.29
CA TYR A 164 11.28 5.31 -9.27
C TYR A 164 12.57 6.12 -9.52
N ASP A 165 13.35 5.82 -10.56
CA ASP A 165 14.58 6.57 -10.86
C ASP A 165 14.28 8.02 -11.27
N GLY A 166 15.09 8.94 -10.76
CA GLY A 166 15.09 10.32 -11.20
C GLY A 166 15.49 11.29 -10.10
N THR A 167 15.96 12.46 -10.52
CA THR A 167 16.32 13.56 -9.62
C THR A 167 15.19 13.94 -8.64
N PRO A 168 13.90 14.01 -9.04
CA PRO A 168 12.83 14.31 -8.09
C PRO A 168 12.73 13.31 -6.94
N THR A 169 12.87 12.00 -7.23
CA THR A 169 12.86 10.94 -6.20
C THR A 169 14.05 11.08 -5.26
N SER A 170 15.27 11.25 -5.80
CA SER A 170 16.47 11.42 -4.98
C SER A 170 16.37 12.64 -4.06
N ASN A 171 15.89 13.78 -4.58
CA ASN A 171 15.71 15.00 -3.79
C ASN A 171 14.65 14.82 -2.70
N LEU A 172 13.55 14.12 -3.00
CA LEU A 172 12.51 13.79 -2.01
C LEU A 172 13.07 12.95 -0.86
N LEU A 173 13.85 11.91 -1.18
CA LEU A 173 14.44 11.02 -0.19
C LEU A 173 15.46 11.76 0.69
N VAL A 174 16.31 12.60 0.10
CA VAL A 174 17.27 13.42 0.86
C VAL A 174 16.56 14.46 1.73
N ALA A 175 15.53 15.12 1.21
CA ALA A 175 14.76 16.11 1.98
C ALA A 175 14.03 15.47 3.18
N ARG A 176 13.59 14.21 3.03
CA ARG A 176 12.81 13.51 4.05
C ARG A 176 13.66 12.77 5.08
N PHE A 177 14.70 12.08 4.63
CA PHE A 177 15.49 11.17 5.46
C PHE A 177 16.94 11.65 5.66
N GLY A 178 17.32 12.78 5.05
CA GLY A 178 18.67 13.33 5.14
C GLY A 178 19.60 12.82 4.04
N ALA A 179 20.79 13.43 3.95
CA ALA A 179 21.77 13.13 2.90
C ALA A 179 22.43 11.75 3.02
N ASN A 180 22.28 11.09 4.18
CA ASN A 180 22.92 9.81 4.47
C ASN A 180 22.08 8.60 4.03
N VAL A 181 20.84 8.80 3.55
CA VAL A 181 20.03 7.70 3.04
C VAL A 181 20.69 7.08 1.81
N GLU A 182 20.91 5.78 1.87
CA GLU A 182 21.39 4.99 0.75
C GLU A 182 20.22 4.72 -0.23
N VAL A 183 20.30 5.26 -1.45
CA VAL A 183 19.24 5.14 -2.45
C VAL A 183 19.64 4.13 -3.53
N ILE A 184 19.09 2.92 -3.46
CA ILE A 184 19.36 1.82 -4.40
C ILE A 184 18.21 1.72 -5.40
N ILE A 185 18.32 2.51 -6.46
CA ILE A 185 17.39 2.47 -7.60
C ILE A 185 18.22 2.27 -8.86
N PRO A 186 17.89 1.27 -9.71
CA PRO A 186 18.68 1.03 -10.91
C PRO A 186 18.33 2.07 -11.98
N PRO A 187 19.31 2.89 -12.44
CA PRO A 187 19.05 3.86 -13.49
C PRO A 187 18.65 3.16 -14.81
N PRO A 188 17.85 3.81 -15.67
CA PRO A 188 17.51 3.29 -16.98
C PRO A 188 18.78 3.20 -17.86
N ARG A 189 18.72 2.35 -18.89
CA ARG A 189 19.85 2.16 -19.82
C ARG A 189 20.30 3.47 -20.50
N THR A 190 19.39 4.40 -20.68
CA THR A 190 19.61 5.71 -21.31
C THR A 190 19.98 6.81 -20.31
N ALA A 191 20.26 6.46 -19.05
CA ALA A 191 20.61 7.44 -18.03
C ALA A 191 21.93 8.14 -18.37
N VAL A 192 21.91 9.46 -18.22
CA VAL A 192 23.09 10.33 -18.37
C VAL A 192 23.42 10.91 -17.01
N SER A 193 24.72 11.02 -16.74
CA SER A 193 25.24 11.67 -15.54
C SER A 193 24.84 13.15 -15.49
N SER A 194 24.70 13.69 -14.28
CA SER A 194 24.47 15.10 -14.05
C SER A 194 25.66 15.95 -14.50
N PRO A 195 25.46 17.25 -14.80
CA PRO A 195 26.56 18.16 -15.12
C PRO A 195 27.62 18.26 -14.01
N GLN A 196 27.24 18.03 -12.75
CA GLN A 196 28.11 18.10 -11.57
C GLN A 196 28.83 16.80 -11.26
N ALA A 197 28.60 15.72 -12.04
CA ALA A 197 29.13 14.39 -11.75
C ALA A 197 30.66 14.34 -11.58
N ALA A 198 31.40 15.25 -12.23
CA ALA A 198 32.86 15.32 -12.13
C ALA A 198 33.36 15.95 -10.82
N LEU A 199 32.58 16.84 -10.19
CA LEU A 199 32.99 17.62 -9.02
C LEU A 199 32.31 17.14 -7.73
N ASN A 200 31.01 16.81 -7.82
CA ASN A 200 30.20 16.37 -6.71
C ASN A 200 29.16 15.35 -7.22
N PRO A 201 29.55 14.08 -7.44
CA PRO A 201 28.65 13.08 -7.99
C PRO A 201 27.53 12.73 -7.02
N SER A 202 26.30 12.80 -7.52
CA SER A 202 25.13 12.27 -6.82
C SER A 202 25.20 10.74 -6.70
N VAL A 203 24.39 10.15 -5.82
CA VAL A 203 24.25 8.68 -5.71
C VAL A 203 23.90 8.07 -7.08
N ARG A 204 23.00 8.73 -7.82
CA ARG A 204 22.59 8.30 -9.16
C ARG A 204 23.76 8.33 -10.16
N ASP A 205 24.62 9.35 -10.09
CA ASP A 205 25.80 9.45 -10.96
C ASP A 205 26.80 8.33 -10.70
N ARG A 206 27.00 7.98 -9.42
CA ARG A 206 27.84 6.84 -9.03
C ARG A 206 27.29 5.53 -9.57
N HIS A 207 25.99 5.29 -9.45
CA HIS A 207 25.35 4.10 -10.02
C HIS A 207 25.49 4.03 -11.54
N ILE A 208 25.32 5.14 -12.25
CA ILE A 208 25.52 5.20 -13.72
C ILE A 208 26.97 4.83 -14.07
N ALA A 209 27.94 5.40 -13.36
CA ALA A 209 29.36 5.13 -13.58
C ALA A 209 29.73 3.67 -13.25
N GLU A 210 29.27 3.14 -12.12
CA GLU A 210 29.50 1.75 -11.69
C GLU A 210 28.91 0.75 -12.69
N ILE A 211 27.66 0.97 -13.14
CA ILE A 211 27.01 0.12 -14.14
C ILE A 211 27.76 0.17 -15.47
N LYS A 212 28.30 1.34 -15.86
CA LYS A 212 29.09 1.48 -17.10
C LYS A 212 30.43 0.74 -16.99
N THR A 213 31.06 0.73 -15.83
CA THR A 213 32.39 0.13 -15.60
C THR A 213 32.32 -1.38 -15.37
N GLN A 214 31.38 -1.85 -14.55
CA GLN A 214 31.34 -3.24 -14.05
C GLN A 214 30.14 -4.04 -14.57
N GLY A 215 29.18 -3.36 -15.20
CA GLY A 215 27.95 -3.96 -15.69
C GLY A 215 26.83 -4.00 -14.65
N ARG A 216 25.59 -4.11 -15.14
CA ARG A 216 24.38 -4.03 -14.31
C ARG A 216 24.27 -5.16 -13.29
N MET A 217 24.70 -6.38 -13.63
CA MET A 217 24.63 -7.53 -12.72
C MET A 217 25.62 -7.40 -11.55
N ALA A 218 26.85 -6.92 -11.82
CA ALA A 218 27.83 -6.66 -10.76
C ALA A 218 27.35 -5.56 -9.82
N TRP A 219 26.81 -4.46 -10.37
CA TRP A 219 26.19 -3.40 -9.56
C TRP A 219 25.04 -3.92 -8.68
N GLN A 220 24.16 -4.78 -9.21
CA GLN A 220 23.08 -5.38 -8.43
C GLN A 220 23.60 -6.26 -7.28
N SER A 221 24.72 -6.97 -7.50
CA SER A 221 25.37 -7.78 -6.49
C SER A 221 26.02 -6.93 -5.40
N ILE A 222 26.71 -5.84 -5.77
CA ILE A 222 27.42 -4.96 -4.83
C ILE A 222 26.46 -4.16 -3.95
N THR A 223 25.36 -3.67 -4.53
CA THR A 223 24.34 -2.90 -3.81
C THR A 223 23.33 -3.79 -3.06
N ASP A 224 23.45 -5.11 -3.18
CA ASP A 224 22.47 -6.06 -2.66
C ASP A 224 21.02 -5.72 -3.08
N TYR A 225 20.87 -5.33 -4.36
CA TYR A 225 19.59 -4.97 -4.97
C TYR A 225 18.61 -6.15 -4.99
N GLY A 226 19.12 -7.39 -4.90
CA GLY A 226 18.32 -8.62 -4.83
C GLY A 226 17.31 -8.63 -3.67
N ARG A 227 17.58 -7.87 -2.59
CA ARG A 227 16.63 -7.69 -1.47
C ARG A 227 15.26 -7.16 -1.90
N ARG A 228 15.16 -6.47 -3.05
CA ARG A 228 13.89 -6.01 -3.63
C ARG A 228 12.89 -7.15 -3.84
N ALA A 229 13.35 -8.37 -4.10
CA ALA A 229 12.47 -9.53 -4.32
C ALA A 229 11.52 -9.82 -3.13
N LYS A 230 11.83 -9.32 -1.92
CA LYS A 230 10.91 -9.38 -0.77
C LYS A 230 9.64 -8.55 -0.98
N ALA A 231 9.72 -7.41 -1.68
CA ALA A 231 8.55 -6.62 -2.03
C ALA A 231 7.66 -7.35 -3.05
N GLU A 232 8.26 -7.95 -4.08
CA GLU A 232 7.53 -8.78 -5.06
C GLU A 232 6.84 -9.97 -4.39
N THR A 233 7.54 -10.64 -3.48
CA THR A 233 6.99 -11.73 -2.67
C THR A 233 5.79 -11.26 -1.83
N SER A 234 5.89 -10.07 -1.22
CA SER A 234 4.83 -9.51 -0.40
C SER A 234 3.61 -9.08 -1.21
N MET A 235 3.81 -8.59 -2.43
CA MET A 235 2.72 -8.36 -3.38
C MET A 235 2.06 -9.67 -3.84
N GLY A 236 2.87 -10.71 -4.05
CA GLY A 236 2.38 -12.06 -4.31
C GLY A 236 1.50 -12.56 -3.17
N ARG A 237 1.98 -12.44 -1.92
CA ARG A 237 1.21 -12.75 -0.70
C ARG A 237 -0.09 -11.96 -0.64
N TYR A 238 -0.05 -10.65 -0.91
CA TYR A 238 -1.24 -9.81 -0.94
C TYR A 238 -2.26 -10.32 -1.96
N LYS A 239 -1.85 -10.55 -3.20
CA LYS A 239 -2.76 -11.00 -4.26
C LYS A 239 -3.31 -12.40 -4.03
N SER A 240 -2.55 -13.27 -3.37
CA SER A 240 -2.97 -14.64 -3.05
C SER A 240 -3.91 -14.71 -1.84
N ILE A 241 -3.63 -13.94 -0.78
CA ILE A 241 -4.39 -14.00 0.49
C ILE A 241 -5.55 -13.01 0.51
N ILE A 242 -5.33 -11.77 0.06
CA ILE A 242 -6.36 -10.71 0.08
C ILE A 242 -7.14 -10.68 -1.24
N GLY A 243 -6.44 -10.90 -2.34
CA GLY A 243 -7.01 -11.00 -3.69
C GLY A 243 -6.47 -9.95 -4.65
N ASN A 244 -6.60 -10.24 -5.95
CA ASN A 244 -6.17 -9.38 -7.04
C ASN A 244 -7.23 -8.35 -7.50
N ARG A 245 -8.36 -8.24 -6.78
CA ARG A 245 -9.52 -7.43 -7.14
C ARG A 245 -9.99 -6.61 -5.94
N LEU A 246 -10.29 -5.34 -6.18
CA LEU A 246 -10.94 -4.45 -5.23
C LEU A 246 -12.45 -4.64 -5.27
N ARG A 247 -13.06 -4.97 -4.14
CA ARG A 247 -14.51 -5.22 -4.02
C ARG A 247 -15.31 -3.94 -3.82
N SER A 248 -14.69 -2.92 -3.25
CA SER A 248 -15.31 -1.61 -3.03
C SER A 248 -15.39 -0.81 -4.34
N ARG A 249 -16.46 -0.02 -4.51
CA ARG A 249 -16.69 0.75 -5.73
C ARG A 249 -16.06 2.15 -5.73
N LYS A 250 -16.01 2.81 -4.58
CA LYS A 250 -15.48 4.17 -4.43
C LYS A 250 -14.02 4.13 -3.99
N LEU A 251 -13.17 4.99 -4.55
CA LEU A 251 -11.73 5.00 -4.26
C LEU A 251 -11.43 5.10 -2.76
N ALA A 252 -12.13 5.98 -2.03
CA ALA A 252 -11.94 6.11 -0.59
C ALA A 252 -12.23 4.82 0.20
N ASN A 253 -13.19 4.00 -0.24
CA ASN A 253 -13.44 2.69 0.35
C ASN A 253 -12.42 1.64 -0.11
N GLN A 254 -11.93 1.76 -1.35
CA GLN A 254 -10.85 0.91 -1.88
C GLN A 254 -9.54 1.14 -1.11
N LYS A 255 -9.20 2.39 -0.78
CA LYS A 255 -8.06 2.73 0.09
C LYS A 255 -8.19 2.03 1.45
N THR A 256 -9.35 2.14 2.12
CA THR A 256 -9.58 1.44 3.39
C THR A 256 -9.51 -0.09 3.25
N GLU A 257 -10.04 -0.66 2.17
CA GLU A 257 -9.94 -2.10 1.88
C GLU A 257 -8.48 -2.56 1.74
N VAL A 258 -7.65 -1.77 1.07
CA VAL A 258 -6.22 -2.03 0.92
C VAL A 258 -5.48 -1.94 2.25
N ILE A 259 -5.74 -0.90 3.04
CA ILE A 259 -5.10 -0.72 4.35
C ILE A 259 -5.45 -1.90 5.27
N LEU A 260 -6.72 -2.35 5.26
CA LEU A 260 -7.12 -3.57 5.97
C LEU A 260 -6.38 -4.80 5.45
N GLY A 261 -6.25 -4.95 4.14
CA GLY A 261 -5.47 -6.02 3.51
C GLY A 261 -4.02 -6.06 4.00
N CYS A 262 -3.36 -4.91 4.04
CA CYS A 262 -1.99 -4.79 4.54
C CYS A 262 -1.91 -5.16 6.03
N ARG A 263 -2.86 -4.70 6.85
CA ARG A 263 -2.93 -5.04 8.29
C ARG A 263 -3.20 -6.52 8.56
N ILE A 264 -3.84 -7.24 7.65
CA ILE A 264 -4.08 -8.68 7.78
C ILE A 264 -2.81 -9.49 7.45
N LEU A 265 -1.91 -8.93 6.63
CA LEU A 265 -0.67 -9.60 6.19
C LEU A 265 0.50 -9.42 7.16
N ASN A 266 0.48 -8.34 7.94
CA ASN A 266 1.40 -8.09 9.06
C ASN A 266 1.01 -8.96 10.25
#